data_AF-A0A8D0C2J7-F1
#
_entry.id   AF-A0A8D0C2J7-F1
#
_cell.length_a   1.000
_cell.length_b   1.000
_cell.length_c   1.000
_cell.angle_alpha   90.00
_cell.angle_beta   90.00
_cell.angle_gamma   90.00
#
_symmetry.space_group_name_H-M   'P 1'
#
loop_
_entity.id
_entity.type
_entity.pdbx_description
1 polymer ?
#
loop_
_entity_poly.entity_id
_entity_poly.type
_entity_poly.pdbx_seq_one_letter_code
_entity_poly.pdbx_strand_id
1 'polypeptide(L)'
;MIAEDCVIFDLRGKKGGGSRGEAKSLKEESEADRAKAAAALWEARLQVTEVSRKEYRDAARRLARNNEELEEQQRRLEKDTVEVISFLKKQDTDKEELIDKLKQQLSDFKEKTKEENEHMAEQFAKQLEEMEDKFQKKAKEISLIQIELKMIKEFRKKKALLEKELEDMKDTLNITKKEHQETICMLERKFLEEKQRLEREAEKKVIMLAERAHHEAIAQLDNTGRAVFTENVRLHEALGYHMKETEELQKLKQKLEEDNAFLLQEKETNDTLVQEKIQQISQQKVEIQELQNRVKNLETAINHMAREFKTEIKVTQQKALMQNQAGQVELEKLQQLLEMKDKEMNRIKKLARNILDERTEVEKFFLEALEQVKQEIVTSRKCYKQVAQAAYQRKMMAAFSGKEDYPKIRTFNDNIHSTNSVQMDLLEAEKWTNIQKGKVDISELTWEQKESVLRLLFAKMNGLKQRQYGRALVPITPANFKFEEAKKTGPDDTIPVYAFITQQAPLSESFHRSSVLPDIQIIPPHAD
;
A
#
# COMPACT_ATOMS: atom_id res chain seq x y z
N MET A 1 -15.34 36.39 54.32
CA MET A 1 -16.46 37.05 53.63
C MET A 1 -17.70 36.83 54.50
N ILE A 2 -18.19 37.91 55.13
CA ILE A 2 -19.60 38.32 55.31
C ILE A 2 -20.54 37.25 55.96
N ALA A 3 -21.26 37.46 57.06
CA ALA A 3 -21.54 38.63 57.90
C ALA A 3 -21.98 38.14 59.30
N GLU A 4 -21.67 38.94 60.32
CA GLU A 4 -22.40 39.00 61.59
C GLU A 4 -23.81 39.55 61.32
N ASP A 5 -24.83 39.05 62.03
CA ASP A 5 -26.07 39.81 62.20
C ASP A 5 -26.60 39.66 63.64
N CYS A 6 -26.42 40.76 64.37
CA CYS A 6 -27.13 41.15 65.57
C CYS A 6 -28.63 41.37 65.25
N VAL A 7 -29.52 40.89 66.13
CA VAL A 7 -30.85 41.51 66.27
C VAL A 7 -31.16 41.74 67.75
N ILE A 8 -31.03 43.00 68.11
CA ILE A 8 -31.61 43.67 69.27
C ILE A 8 -33.14 43.68 69.11
N PHE A 9 -33.89 43.35 70.16
CA PHE A 9 -35.26 43.87 70.29
C PHE A 9 -35.51 44.34 71.73
N ASP A 10 -35.63 45.65 71.83
CA ASP A 10 -35.86 46.45 73.02
C ASP A 10 -37.25 47.06 72.86
N LEU A 11 -38.19 46.82 73.80
CA LEU A 11 -39.42 47.61 73.91
C LEU A 11 -39.90 47.69 75.37
N ARG A 12 -39.35 48.70 76.06
CA ARG A 12 -40.06 49.81 76.74
C ARG A 12 -41.50 49.57 77.22
N GLY A 13 -41.68 49.81 78.53
CA GLY A 13 -42.97 49.81 79.19
C GLY A 13 -43.89 51.01 78.91
N LYS A 14 -45.12 50.89 79.41
CA LYS A 14 -46.08 51.99 79.56
C LYS A 14 -46.84 51.82 80.88
N LYS A 15 -46.70 52.82 81.76
CA LYS A 15 -47.48 53.07 82.98
C LYS A 15 -48.72 53.90 82.62
N GLY A 16 -49.83 53.71 83.35
CA GLY A 16 -50.71 54.82 83.77
C GLY A 16 -52.23 54.61 83.69
N GLY A 17 -52.85 54.51 84.89
CA GLY A 17 -54.23 54.94 85.23
C GLY A 17 -55.38 53.95 84.92
N GLY A 18 -56.34 53.61 85.79
CA GLY A 18 -56.73 54.08 87.12
C GLY A 18 -58.25 54.28 87.20
N SER A 19 -58.96 53.46 88.01
CA SER A 19 -60.28 53.67 88.70
C SER A 19 -61.07 52.34 88.73
N ARG A 20 -61.19 51.58 89.84
CA ARG A 20 -61.93 51.73 91.12
C ARG A 20 -63.40 51.25 91.05
N GLY A 21 -63.72 50.26 91.90
CA GLY A 21 -65.02 49.61 92.14
C GLY A 21 -64.90 48.10 91.88
N GLU A 22 -65.19 47.15 92.77
CA GLU A 22 -65.84 47.11 94.07
C GLU A 22 -65.37 45.81 94.76
N ALA A 23 -65.21 45.83 96.08
CA ALA A 23 -64.72 44.69 96.86
C ALA A 23 -65.81 43.63 97.08
N LYS A 24 -65.46 42.34 97.02
CA LYS A 24 -66.18 41.27 97.72
C LYS A 24 -65.31 40.02 97.98
N SER A 25 -65.07 39.81 99.29
CA SER A 25 -64.73 38.58 100.02
C SER A 25 -63.52 37.72 99.59
N LEU A 26 -62.40 37.96 100.27
CA LEU A 26 -61.36 36.96 100.50
C LEU A 26 -61.90 35.89 101.47
N LYS A 27 -62.01 34.65 101.01
CA LYS A 27 -61.88 33.49 101.90
C LYS A 27 -60.38 33.33 102.15
N GLU A 28 -59.97 33.25 103.42
CA GLU A 28 -58.63 32.82 103.79
C GLU A 28 -58.39 31.42 103.22
N GLU A 29 -57.70 31.34 102.08
CA GLU A 29 -56.98 30.13 101.71
C GLU A 29 -55.86 29.95 102.75
N SER A 30 -55.95 28.85 103.49
CA SER A 30 -54.92 28.42 104.43
C SER A 30 -53.55 28.47 103.77
N GLU A 31 -52.51 28.88 104.50
CA GLU A 31 -51.12 28.88 104.00
C GLU A 31 -50.72 27.52 103.38
N ALA A 32 -51.36 26.44 103.84
CA ALA A 32 -51.25 25.10 103.26
C ALA A 32 -51.70 25.02 101.79
N ASP A 33 -52.75 25.73 101.38
CA ASP A 33 -53.27 25.67 100.01
C ASP A 33 -52.45 26.55 99.05
N ARG A 34 -51.92 27.68 99.53
CA ARG A 34 -50.89 28.46 98.80
C ARG A 34 -49.59 27.68 98.62
N ALA A 35 -49.16 26.94 99.64
CA ALA A 35 -47.98 26.06 99.55
C ALA A 35 -48.21 24.89 98.57
N LYS A 36 -49.41 24.28 98.57
CA LYS A 36 -49.79 23.24 97.59
C LYS A 36 -49.83 23.79 96.16
N ALA A 37 -50.39 24.98 95.95
CA ALA A 37 -50.42 25.61 94.63
C ALA A 37 -49.01 25.97 94.13
N ALA A 38 -48.13 26.46 95.01
CA ALA A 38 -46.73 26.71 94.69
C ALA A 38 -45.97 25.40 94.38
N ALA A 39 -46.19 24.34 95.16
CA ALA A 39 -45.62 23.02 94.91
C ALA A 39 -46.07 22.45 93.55
N ALA A 40 -47.37 22.53 93.24
CA ALA A 40 -47.91 22.10 91.94
C ALA A 40 -47.34 22.91 90.77
N LEU A 41 -47.09 24.22 90.95
CA LEU A 41 -46.47 25.06 89.93
C LEU A 41 -44.98 24.70 89.70
N TRP A 42 -44.24 24.41 90.77
CA TRP A 42 -42.86 23.92 90.66
C TRP A 42 -42.79 22.51 90.06
N GLU A 43 -43.75 21.65 90.38
CA GLU A 43 -43.88 20.31 89.81
C GLU A 43 -44.21 20.37 88.31
N ALA A 44 -45.16 21.21 87.89
CA ALA A 44 -45.45 21.45 86.48
C ALA A 44 -44.25 22.04 85.73
N ARG A 45 -43.51 22.98 86.35
CA ARG A 45 -42.29 23.55 85.76
C ARG A 45 -41.19 22.49 85.63
N LEU A 46 -41.01 21.65 86.65
CA LEU A 46 -40.07 20.53 86.61
C LEU A 46 -40.46 19.57 85.47
N GLN A 47 -41.72 19.16 85.38
CA GLN A 47 -42.22 18.31 84.31
C GLN A 47 -41.96 18.89 82.91
N VAL A 48 -42.23 20.19 82.69
CA VAL A 48 -41.93 20.85 81.41
C VAL A 48 -40.43 20.85 81.12
N THR A 49 -39.57 21.10 82.11
CA THR A 49 -38.12 21.02 81.94
C THR A 49 -37.60 19.60 81.73
N GLU A 50 -38.27 18.59 82.29
CA GLU A 50 -37.93 17.19 82.09
C GLU A 50 -38.34 16.70 80.70
N VAL A 51 -39.52 17.12 80.22
CA VAL A 51 -39.98 16.88 78.85
C VAL A 51 -39.04 17.53 77.85
N SER A 52 -38.69 18.81 78.02
CA SER A 52 -37.75 19.48 77.11
C SER A 52 -36.35 18.84 77.17
N ARG A 53 -35.85 18.45 78.35
CA ARG A 53 -34.58 17.70 78.48
C ARG A 53 -34.65 16.35 77.77
N LYS A 54 -35.78 15.65 77.84
CA LYS A 54 -36.00 14.38 77.12
C LYS A 54 -36.01 14.62 75.61
N GLU A 55 -36.71 15.64 75.13
CA GLU A 55 -36.75 16.04 73.72
C GLU A 55 -35.36 16.42 73.19
N TYR A 56 -34.56 17.18 73.94
CA TYR A 56 -33.18 17.49 73.57
C TYR A 56 -32.29 16.25 73.51
N ARG A 57 -32.43 15.32 74.45
CA ARG A 57 -31.70 14.03 74.40
C ARG A 57 -32.13 13.20 73.19
N ASP A 58 -33.43 13.15 72.91
CA ASP A 58 -33.97 12.41 71.77
C ASP A 58 -33.51 13.06 70.44
N ALA A 59 -33.45 14.39 70.37
CA ALA A 59 -32.89 15.13 69.25
C ALA A 59 -31.38 14.87 69.07
N ALA A 60 -30.60 14.93 70.15
CA ALA A 60 -29.16 14.62 70.12
C ALA A 60 -28.90 13.17 69.67
N ARG A 61 -29.71 12.19 70.14
CA ARG A 61 -29.62 10.80 69.67
C ARG A 61 -30.04 10.64 68.21
N ARG A 62 -31.01 11.41 67.72
CA ARG A 62 -31.35 11.42 66.28
C ARG A 62 -30.22 12.00 65.44
N LEU A 63 -29.65 13.12 65.86
CA LEU A 63 -28.50 13.73 65.17
C LEU A 63 -27.27 12.81 65.17
N ALA A 64 -26.97 12.14 66.30
CA ALA A 64 -25.88 11.18 66.36
C ALA A 64 -26.07 10.00 65.39
N ARG A 65 -27.29 9.43 65.32
CA ARG A 65 -27.61 8.37 64.35
C ARG A 65 -27.50 8.86 62.90
N ASN A 66 -28.02 10.04 62.60
CA ASN A 66 -27.91 10.60 61.26
C ASN A 66 -26.45 10.87 60.87
N ASN A 67 -25.61 11.35 61.79
CA ASN A 67 -24.18 11.54 61.53
C ASN A 67 -23.49 10.20 61.28
N GLU A 68 -23.77 9.16 62.07
CA GLU A 68 -23.24 7.81 61.85
C GLU A 68 -23.68 7.22 60.50
N GLU A 69 -24.94 7.42 60.11
CA GLU A 69 -25.46 7.01 58.80
C GLU A 69 -24.78 7.78 57.65
N LEU A 70 -24.54 9.09 57.81
CA LEU A 70 -23.83 9.91 56.82
C LEU A 70 -22.36 9.50 56.70
N GLU A 71 -21.68 9.22 57.81
CA GLU A 71 -20.30 8.71 57.79
C GLU A 71 -20.21 7.34 57.12
N GLU A 72 -21.15 6.44 57.39
CA GLU A 72 -21.23 5.13 56.75
C GLU A 72 -21.48 5.27 55.23
N GLN A 73 -22.37 6.18 54.83
CA GLN A 73 -22.59 6.50 53.42
C GLN A 73 -21.33 7.09 52.77
N GLN A 74 -20.65 8.01 53.43
CA GLN A 74 -19.40 8.58 52.95
C GLN A 74 -18.34 7.48 52.76
N ARG A 75 -18.14 6.61 53.76
CA ARG A 75 -17.17 5.49 53.67
C ARG A 75 -17.51 4.53 52.52
N ARG A 76 -18.79 4.25 52.28
CA ARG A 76 -19.23 3.43 51.12
C ARG A 76 -18.95 4.12 49.79
N LEU A 77 -19.29 5.40 49.67
CA LEU A 77 -19.03 6.17 48.45
C LEU A 77 -17.54 6.32 48.16
N GLU A 78 -16.73 6.53 49.20
CA GLU A 78 -15.27 6.57 49.07
C GLU A 78 -14.72 5.23 48.57
N LYS A 79 -15.21 4.11 49.12
CA LYS A 79 -14.84 2.78 48.67
C LYS A 79 -15.23 2.53 47.21
N ASP A 80 -16.48 2.81 46.85
CA ASP A 80 -16.98 2.65 45.47
C ASP A 80 -16.18 3.54 44.50
N THR A 81 -15.85 4.76 44.92
CA THR A 81 -15.03 5.70 44.12
C THR A 81 -13.62 5.16 43.93
N VAL A 82 -12.99 4.62 44.97
CA VAL A 82 -11.65 3.99 44.86
C VAL A 82 -11.69 2.77 43.95
N GLU A 83 -12.71 1.92 44.05
CA GLU A 83 -12.89 0.76 43.18
C GLU A 83 -13.01 1.19 41.69
N VAL A 84 -13.88 2.16 41.38
CA VAL A 84 -14.01 2.71 40.02
C VAL A 84 -12.69 3.29 39.53
N ILE A 85 -12.00 4.10 40.35
CA ILE A 85 -10.70 4.69 39.99
C ILE A 85 -9.66 3.59 39.72
N SER A 86 -9.60 2.57 40.57
CA SER A 86 -8.65 1.45 40.40
C SER A 86 -8.91 0.66 39.12
N PHE A 87 -10.18 0.44 38.77
CA PHE A 87 -10.56 -0.24 37.53
C PHE A 87 -10.16 0.59 36.31
N LEU A 88 -10.46 1.88 36.31
CA LEU A 88 -10.07 2.79 35.22
C LEU A 88 -8.55 2.88 35.08
N LYS A 89 -7.81 3.01 36.19
CA LYS A 89 -6.34 3.00 36.17
C LYS A 89 -5.79 1.71 35.59
N LYS A 90 -6.34 0.55 35.96
CA LYS A 90 -5.92 -0.73 35.39
C LYS A 90 -6.21 -0.81 33.89
N GLN A 91 -7.37 -0.33 33.46
CA GLN A 91 -7.70 -0.27 32.04
C GLN A 91 -6.76 0.66 31.27
N ASP A 92 -6.37 1.79 31.86
CA ASP A 92 -5.43 2.73 31.26
C ASP A 92 -4.03 2.11 31.17
N THR A 93 -3.54 1.43 32.22
CA THR A 93 -2.25 0.72 32.15
C THR A 93 -2.25 -0.39 31.10
N ASP A 94 -3.33 -1.18 31.01
CA ASP A 94 -3.44 -2.25 30.00
C ASP A 94 -3.42 -1.68 28.56
N LYS A 95 -4.04 -0.50 28.36
CA LYS A 95 -4.01 0.21 27.06
C LYS A 95 -2.64 0.82 26.78
N GLU A 96 -1.97 1.39 27.78
CA GLU A 96 -0.61 1.91 27.65
C GLU A 96 0.37 0.80 27.26
N GLU A 97 0.30 -0.36 27.92
CA GLU A 97 1.11 -1.53 27.55
C GLU A 97 0.84 -2.00 26.12
N LEU A 98 -0.42 -1.99 25.68
CA LEU A 98 -0.77 -2.33 24.30
C LEU A 98 -0.22 -1.31 23.31
N ILE A 99 -0.30 -0.02 23.62
CA ILE A 99 0.27 1.06 22.82
C ILE A 99 1.79 0.87 22.69
N ASP A 100 2.49 0.54 23.77
CA ASP A 100 3.93 0.33 23.74
C ASP A 100 4.32 -0.92 22.95
N LYS A 101 3.58 -2.02 23.08
CA LYS A 101 3.76 -3.22 22.23
C LYS A 101 3.56 -2.88 20.75
N LEU A 102 2.53 -2.11 20.40
CA LEU A 102 2.27 -1.70 19.01
C LEU A 102 3.34 -0.74 18.49
N LYS A 103 3.85 0.18 19.31
CA LYS A 103 4.96 1.06 18.95
C LYS A 103 6.24 0.25 18.69
N GLN A 104 6.53 -0.74 19.53
CA GLN A 104 7.68 -1.60 19.36
C GLN A 104 7.57 -2.43 18.08
N GLN A 105 6.42 -3.06 17.83
CA GLN A 105 6.17 -3.79 16.56
C GLN A 105 6.33 -2.89 15.34
N LEU A 106 5.88 -1.63 15.40
CA LEU A 106 6.02 -0.67 14.32
C LEU A 106 7.49 -0.23 14.13
N SER A 107 8.27 -0.14 15.21
CA SER A 107 9.71 0.12 15.16
C SER A 107 10.45 -1.05 14.52
N ASP A 108 10.21 -2.27 14.99
CA ASP A 108 10.84 -3.49 14.48
C ASP A 108 10.51 -3.70 12.99
N PHE A 109 9.28 -3.44 12.57
CA PHE A 109 8.88 -3.54 11.17
C PHE A 109 9.58 -2.49 10.30
N LYS A 110 9.72 -1.26 10.80
CA LYS A 110 10.47 -0.19 10.10
C LYS A 110 11.94 -0.54 9.96
N GLU A 111 12.56 -1.09 11.00
CA GLU A 111 13.97 -1.50 10.99
C GLU A 111 14.19 -2.64 9.99
N LYS A 112 13.37 -3.70 10.03
CA LYS A 112 13.43 -4.78 9.03
C LYS A 112 13.24 -4.28 7.60
N THR A 113 12.25 -3.41 7.36
CA THR A 113 12.03 -2.83 6.03
C THR A 113 13.25 -2.00 5.59
N LYS A 114 13.91 -1.30 6.52
CA LYS A 114 15.11 -0.53 6.24
C LYS A 114 16.29 -1.46 5.90
N GLU A 115 16.51 -2.51 6.68
CA GLU A 115 17.55 -3.53 6.42
C GLU A 115 17.33 -4.24 5.08
N GLU A 116 16.09 -4.64 4.76
CA GLU A 116 15.74 -5.24 3.47
C GLU A 116 16.01 -4.27 2.31
N ASN A 117 15.64 -2.99 2.47
CA ASN A 117 15.91 -1.97 1.45
C ASN A 117 17.41 -1.70 1.27
N GLU A 118 18.18 -1.63 2.36
CA GLU A 118 19.63 -1.46 2.33
C GLU A 118 20.31 -2.66 1.66
N HIS A 119 19.92 -3.88 2.02
CA HIS A 119 20.42 -5.09 1.39
C HIS A 119 20.08 -5.17 -0.11
N MET A 120 18.85 -4.82 -0.51
CA MET A 120 18.48 -4.75 -1.93
C MET A 120 19.28 -3.68 -2.68
N ALA A 121 19.50 -2.51 -2.06
CA ALA A 121 20.31 -1.45 -2.64
C ALA A 121 21.78 -1.89 -2.81
N GLU A 122 22.36 -2.58 -1.83
CA GLU A 122 23.71 -3.15 -1.93
C GLU A 122 23.83 -4.20 -3.03
N GLN A 123 22.83 -5.08 -3.19
CA GLN A 123 22.81 -6.06 -4.27
C GLN A 123 22.81 -5.39 -5.64
N PHE A 124 21.95 -4.38 -5.84
CA PHE A 124 21.91 -3.65 -7.11
C PHE A 124 23.18 -2.83 -7.35
N ALA A 125 23.78 -2.25 -6.30
CA ALA A 125 25.06 -1.56 -6.41
C ALA A 125 26.18 -2.50 -6.88
N LYS A 126 26.28 -3.70 -6.30
CA LYS A 126 27.25 -4.73 -6.71
C LYS A 126 27.04 -5.18 -8.15
N GLN A 127 25.79 -5.44 -8.55
CA GLN A 127 25.47 -5.81 -9.94
C GLN A 127 25.85 -4.69 -10.93
N LEU A 128 25.63 -3.44 -10.55
CA LEU A 128 25.97 -2.28 -11.38
C LEU A 128 27.50 -2.14 -11.52
N GLU A 129 28.25 -2.31 -10.42
CA GLU A 129 29.71 -2.31 -10.43
C GLU A 129 30.28 -3.45 -11.30
N GLU A 130 29.76 -4.67 -11.18
CA GLU A 130 30.19 -5.81 -12.02
C GLU A 130 29.94 -5.57 -13.52
N MET A 131 28.80 -4.96 -13.86
CA MET A 131 28.45 -4.64 -15.24
C MET A 131 29.30 -3.51 -15.80
N GLU A 132 29.60 -2.49 -14.99
CA GLU A 132 30.52 -1.41 -15.33
C GLU A 132 31.93 -1.96 -15.57
N ASP A 133 32.43 -2.87 -14.71
CA ASP A 133 33.72 -3.53 -14.88
C ASP A 133 33.80 -4.35 -16.18
N LYS A 134 32.75 -5.11 -16.50
CA LYS A 134 32.66 -5.86 -17.77
C LYS A 134 32.67 -4.92 -18.95
N PHE A 135 31.93 -3.82 -18.86
CA PHE A 135 31.88 -2.79 -19.90
C PHE A 135 33.25 -2.16 -20.12
N GLN A 136 33.95 -1.76 -19.06
CA GLN A 136 35.29 -1.20 -19.14
C GLN A 136 36.32 -2.19 -19.72
N LYS A 137 36.24 -3.47 -19.35
CA LYS A 137 37.09 -4.52 -19.94
C LYS A 137 36.85 -4.65 -21.45
N LYS A 138 35.58 -4.68 -21.88
CA LYS A 138 35.22 -4.75 -23.31
C LYS A 138 35.61 -3.49 -24.08
N ALA A 139 35.47 -2.31 -23.48
CA ALA A 139 35.93 -1.06 -24.07
C ALA A 139 37.45 -1.06 -24.30
N LYS A 140 38.24 -1.58 -23.35
CA LYS A 140 39.70 -1.74 -23.49
C LYS A 140 40.04 -2.73 -24.62
N GLU A 141 39.37 -3.88 -24.68
CA GLU A 141 39.55 -4.88 -25.74
C GLU A 141 39.26 -4.29 -27.13
N ILE A 142 38.15 -3.56 -27.27
CA ILE A 142 37.79 -2.87 -28.52
C ILE A 142 38.85 -1.84 -28.91
N SER A 143 39.38 -1.08 -27.96
CA SER A 143 40.45 -0.10 -28.22
C SER A 143 41.71 -0.78 -28.77
N LEU A 144 42.11 -1.92 -28.19
CA LEU A 144 43.26 -2.71 -28.68
C LEU A 144 43.03 -3.23 -30.11
N ILE A 145 41.86 -3.82 -30.37
CA ILE A 145 41.49 -4.30 -31.72
C ILE A 145 41.50 -3.14 -32.73
N GLN A 146 41.04 -1.94 -32.35
CA GLN A 146 41.10 -0.77 -33.22
C GLN A 146 42.54 -0.33 -33.53
N ILE A 147 43.46 -0.43 -32.56
CA ILE A 147 44.88 -0.14 -32.77
C ILE A 147 45.49 -1.19 -33.72
N GLU A 148 45.25 -2.47 -33.49
CA GLU A 148 45.71 -3.56 -34.37
C GLU A 148 45.19 -3.42 -35.79
N LEU A 149 43.91 -3.06 -35.94
CA LEU A 149 43.28 -2.86 -37.25
C LEU A 149 43.91 -1.67 -38.00
N LYS A 150 44.31 -0.60 -37.28
CA LYS A 150 45.10 0.49 -37.88
C LYS A 150 46.47 0.01 -38.33
N MET A 151 47.18 -0.75 -37.50
CA MET A 151 48.49 -1.32 -37.86
C MET A 151 48.40 -2.25 -39.07
N ILE A 152 47.38 -3.11 -39.15
CA ILE A 152 47.15 -4.00 -40.30
C ILE A 152 46.85 -3.19 -41.56
N LYS A 153 46.06 -2.12 -41.46
CA LYS A 153 45.81 -1.22 -42.60
C LYS A 153 47.10 -0.58 -43.11
N GLU A 154 47.97 -0.11 -42.21
CA GLU A 154 49.27 0.45 -42.59
C GLU A 154 50.19 -0.60 -43.19
N PHE A 155 50.23 -1.80 -42.62
CA PHE A 155 50.99 -2.92 -43.15
C PHE A 155 50.53 -3.29 -44.56
N ARG A 156 49.22 -3.37 -44.81
CA ARG A 156 48.68 -3.63 -46.16
C ARG A 156 49.07 -2.56 -47.17
N LYS A 157 49.07 -1.28 -46.79
CA LYS A 157 49.55 -0.19 -47.65
C LYS A 157 51.03 -0.33 -47.99
N LYS A 158 51.88 -0.60 -47.00
CA LYS A 158 53.32 -0.82 -47.20
C LYS A 158 53.59 -2.05 -48.06
N LYS A 159 52.89 -3.15 -47.81
CA LYS A 159 52.98 -4.38 -48.61
C LYS A 159 52.66 -4.12 -50.08
N ALA A 160 51.56 -3.42 -50.37
CA ALA A 160 51.19 -3.08 -51.74
C ALA A 160 52.22 -2.19 -52.45
N LEU A 161 52.86 -1.25 -51.72
CA LEU A 161 53.95 -0.44 -52.26
C LEU A 161 55.19 -1.28 -52.59
N LEU A 162 55.62 -2.14 -51.65
CA LEU A 162 56.77 -3.02 -51.85
C LEU A 162 56.54 -4.03 -52.98
N GLU A 163 55.35 -4.60 -53.08
CA GLU A 163 54.98 -5.50 -54.18
C GLU A 163 55.06 -4.79 -55.54
N LYS A 164 54.60 -3.53 -55.60
CA LYS A 164 54.71 -2.71 -56.81
C LYS A 164 56.18 -2.42 -57.16
N GLU A 165 57.00 -2.01 -56.19
CA GLU A 165 58.43 -1.76 -56.41
C GLU A 165 59.16 -3.01 -56.92
N LEU A 166 58.79 -4.19 -56.41
CA LEU A 166 59.38 -5.46 -56.84
C LEU A 166 58.98 -5.81 -58.28
N GLU A 167 57.74 -5.54 -58.68
CA GLU A 167 57.28 -5.72 -60.05
C GLU A 167 57.97 -4.73 -61.00
N ASP A 168 58.06 -3.45 -60.64
CA ASP A 168 58.79 -2.44 -61.41
C ASP A 168 60.28 -2.84 -61.60
N MET A 169 60.91 -3.41 -60.56
CA MET A 169 62.28 -3.94 -60.63
C MET A 169 62.41 -5.18 -61.53
N LYS A 170 61.41 -6.07 -61.55
CA LYS A 170 61.40 -7.22 -62.48
C LYS A 170 61.23 -6.76 -63.93
N ASP A 171 60.35 -5.79 -64.17
CA ASP A 171 60.13 -5.23 -65.50
C ASP A 171 61.40 -4.56 -66.04
N THR A 172 62.07 -3.75 -65.22
CA THR A 172 63.36 -3.14 -65.59
C THR A 172 64.45 -4.20 -65.84
N LEU A 173 64.52 -5.25 -65.04
CA LEU A 173 65.43 -6.37 -65.27
C LEU A 173 65.13 -7.11 -66.60
N ASN A 174 63.85 -7.35 -66.90
CA ASN A 174 63.44 -8.00 -68.14
C ASN A 174 63.75 -7.14 -69.37
N ILE A 175 63.51 -5.83 -69.30
CA ILE A 175 63.84 -4.87 -70.35
C ILE A 175 65.34 -4.88 -70.60
N THR A 176 66.16 -4.68 -69.55
CA THR A 176 67.63 -4.65 -69.69
C THR A 176 68.19 -5.99 -70.17
N LYS A 177 67.65 -7.13 -69.72
CA LYS A 177 68.02 -8.45 -70.24
C LYS A 177 67.68 -8.59 -71.72
N LYS A 178 66.52 -8.11 -72.16
CA LYS A 178 66.12 -8.11 -73.57
C LYS A 178 67.02 -7.22 -74.41
N GLU A 179 67.31 -6.00 -73.95
CA GLU A 179 68.24 -5.08 -74.60
C GLU A 179 69.65 -5.70 -74.72
N HIS A 180 70.13 -6.36 -73.66
CA HIS A 180 71.41 -7.06 -73.67
C HIS A 180 71.42 -8.23 -74.67
N GLN A 181 70.34 -9.02 -74.68
CA GLN A 181 70.17 -10.10 -75.65
C GLN A 181 70.17 -9.57 -77.09
N GLU A 182 69.46 -8.47 -77.34
CA GLU A 182 69.44 -7.81 -78.65
C GLU A 182 70.84 -7.30 -79.04
N THR A 183 71.61 -6.75 -78.10
CA THR A 183 73.00 -6.34 -78.36
C THR A 183 73.90 -7.52 -78.68
N ILE A 184 73.78 -8.64 -77.94
CA ILE A 184 74.51 -9.88 -78.24
C ILE A 184 74.14 -10.39 -79.63
N CYS A 185 72.85 -10.51 -79.96
CA CYS A 185 72.39 -10.93 -81.28
C CYS A 185 72.95 -10.05 -82.40
N MET A 186 73.05 -8.73 -82.18
CA MET A 186 73.66 -7.82 -83.14
C MET A 186 75.17 -8.04 -83.30
N LEU A 187 75.90 -8.26 -82.19
CA LEU A 187 77.33 -8.52 -82.22
C LEU A 187 77.64 -9.88 -82.87
N GLU A 188 76.88 -10.92 -82.53
CA GLU A 188 76.96 -12.24 -83.15
C GLU A 188 76.71 -12.16 -84.64
N ARG A 189 75.68 -11.41 -85.08
CA ARG A 189 75.40 -11.19 -86.50
C ARG A 189 76.59 -10.54 -87.21
N LYS A 190 77.14 -9.46 -86.65
CA LYS A 190 78.34 -8.80 -87.20
C LYS A 190 79.55 -9.74 -87.24
N PHE A 191 79.75 -10.54 -86.19
CA PHE A 191 80.84 -11.50 -86.12
C PHE A 191 80.67 -12.61 -87.17
N LEU A 192 79.45 -13.14 -87.34
CA LEU A 192 79.14 -14.14 -88.36
C LEU A 192 79.29 -13.58 -89.76
N GLU A 193 78.84 -12.35 -90.02
CA GLU A 193 79.03 -11.68 -91.31
C GLU A 193 80.53 -11.52 -91.65
N GLU A 194 81.34 -11.09 -90.69
CA GLU A 194 82.79 -10.93 -90.86
C GLU A 194 83.50 -12.29 -90.99
N LYS A 195 83.16 -13.26 -90.14
CA LYS A 195 83.65 -14.64 -90.21
C LYS A 195 83.32 -15.24 -91.57
N GLN A 196 82.08 -15.11 -92.03
CA GLN A 196 81.64 -15.63 -93.32
C GLN A 196 82.30 -14.87 -94.49
N ARG A 197 82.64 -13.58 -94.34
CA ARG A 197 83.45 -12.85 -95.33
C ARG A 197 84.84 -13.47 -95.44
N LEU A 198 85.51 -13.69 -94.30
CA LEU A 198 86.84 -14.31 -94.22
C LEU A 198 86.82 -15.76 -94.70
N GLU A 199 85.81 -16.54 -94.30
CA GLU A 199 85.60 -17.91 -94.77
C GLU A 199 85.35 -17.92 -96.28
N ARG A 200 84.50 -17.06 -96.83
CA ARG A 200 84.33 -16.95 -98.30
C ARG A 200 85.63 -16.58 -99.02
N GLU A 201 86.47 -15.73 -98.43
CA GLU A 201 87.78 -15.39 -98.99
C GLU A 201 88.75 -16.59 -98.93
N ALA A 202 88.72 -17.36 -97.83
CA ALA A 202 89.52 -18.57 -97.66
C ALA A 202 89.02 -19.73 -98.52
N GLU A 203 87.72 -20.00 -98.53
CA GLU A 203 87.02 -20.94 -99.41
C GLU A 203 87.26 -20.58 -100.86
N LYS A 204 87.18 -19.32 -101.30
CA LYS A 204 87.57 -18.98 -102.68
C LYS A 204 89.01 -19.38 -102.98
N LYS A 205 89.94 -19.23 -102.03
CA LYS A 205 91.34 -19.70 -102.21
C LYS A 205 91.43 -21.24 -102.20
N VAL A 206 90.71 -21.91 -101.31
CA VAL A 206 90.68 -23.37 -101.19
C VAL A 206 89.98 -23.99 -102.38
N ILE A 207 88.81 -23.52 -102.79
CA ILE A 207 88.08 -23.87 -104.01
C ILE A 207 88.95 -23.60 -105.22
N MET A 208 89.64 -22.47 -105.35
CA MET A 208 90.59 -22.30 -106.46
C MET A 208 91.72 -23.36 -106.46
N LEU A 209 92.19 -23.79 -105.29
CA LEU A 209 93.20 -24.85 -105.16
C LEU A 209 92.61 -26.26 -105.33
N ALA A 210 91.39 -26.47 -104.86
CA ALA A 210 90.68 -27.73 -104.81
C ALA A 210 89.97 -28.00 -106.12
N GLU A 211 89.41 -27.03 -106.82
CA GLU A 211 88.96 -27.12 -108.22
C GLU A 211 90.15 -27.36 -109.12
N ARG A 212 91.32 -26.77 -108.85
CA ARG A 212 92.56 -27.10 -109.57
C ARG A 212 92.96 -28.56 -109.32
N ALA A 213 92.94 -29.02 -108.08
CA ALA A 213 93.26 -30.41 -107.73
C ALA A 213 92.16 -31.44 -108.13
N HIS A 214 90.87 -31.07 -108.07
CA HIS A 214 89.71 -31.90 -108.42
C HIS A 214 89.49 -31.92 -109.93
N HIS A 215 89.70 -30.82 -110.67
CA HIS A 215 89.72 -30.91 -112.14
C HIS A 215 90.88 -31.81 -112.59
N GLU A 216 92.04 -31.70 -111.94
CA GLU A 216 93.21 -32.52 -112.23
C GLU A 216 93.02 -34.00 -111.82
N ALA A 217 92.27 -34.29 -110.74
CA ALA A 217 91.93 -35.66 -110.31
C ALA A 217 90.71 -36.27 -111.03
N ILE A 218 89.67 -35.49 -111.35
CA ILE A 218 88.50 -35.93 -112.12
C ILE A 218 88.88 -36.18 -113.59
N ALA A 219 89.83 -35.41 -114.14
CA ALA A 219 90.44 -35.68 -115.44
C ALA A 219 91.23 -37.00 -115.47
N GLN A 220 91.63 -37.52 -114.31
CA GLN A 220 92.32 -38.82 -114.15
C GLN A 220 91.38 -39.98 -113.77
N LEU A 221 90.08 -39.74 -113.56
CA LEU A 221 89.11 -40.78 -113.22
C LEU A 221 88.36 -41.31 -114.45
N ASP A 222 88.11 -42.62 -114.50
CA ASP A 222 87.32 -43.26 -115.57
C ASP A 222 85.81 -43.00 -115.41
N ASN A 223 85.04 -43.12 -116.50
CA ASN A 223 83.59 -42.82 -116.56
C ASN A 223 82.76 -43.51 -115.45
N THR A 224 83.14 -44.72 -115.04
CA THR A 224 82.43 -45.49 -114.00
C THR A 224 82.57 -44.86 -112.61
N GLY A 225 83.71 -44.26 -112.29
CA GLY A 225 83.93 -43.61 -110.99
C GLY A 225 83.08 -42.34 -110.82
N ARG A 226 82.90 -41.58 -111.90
CA ARG A 226 82.04 -40.38 -111.90
C ARG A 226 80.56 -40.72 -111.64
N ALA A 227 80.06 -41.81 -112.23
CA ALA A 227 78.67 -42.24 -112.05
C ALA A 227 78.37 -42.71 -110.60
N VAL A 228 79.31 -43.42 -109.97
CA VAL A 228 79.17 -43.86 -108.56
C VAL A 228 79.21 -42.67 -107.59
N PHE A 229 80.00 -41.63 -107.88
CA PHE A 229 80.01 -40.40 -107.08
C PHE A 229 78.69 -39.64 -107.17
N THR A 230 78.13 -39.48 -108.37
CA THR A 230 76.82 -38.82 -108.54
C THR A 230 75.70 -39.57 -107.82
N GLU A 231 75.75 -40.91 -107.81
CA GLU A 231 74.76 -41.72 -107.09
C GLU A 231 74.96 -41.65 -105.57
N ASN A 232 76.20 -41.65 -105.08
CA ASN A 232 76.46 -41.47 -103.64
C ASN A 232 76.01 -40.11 -103.11
N VAL A 233 76.14 -39.05 -103.91
CA VAL A 233 75.62 -37.71 -103.56
C VAL A 233 74.10 -37.74 -103.47
N ARG A 234 73.43 -38.33 -104.48
CA ARG A 234 71.97 -38.48 -104.48
C ARG A 234 71.47 -39.30 -103.27
N LEU A 235 72.15 -40.39 -102.92
CA LEU A 235 71.78 -41.21 -101.76
C LEU A 235 72.01 -40.47 -100.42
N HIS A 236 73.06 -39.67 -100.30
CA HIS A 236 73.29 -38.83 -99.11
C HIS A 236 72.24 -37.73 -98.98
N GLU A 237 71.84 -37.10 -100.09
CA GLU A 237 70.75 -36.12 -100.10
C GLU A 237 69.44 -36.77 -99.64
N ALA A 238 69.10 -37.94 -100.18
CA ALA A 238 67.91 -38.70 -99.78
C ALA A 238 67.93 -39.10 -98.28
N LEU A 239 69.08 -39.55 -97.77
CA LEU A 239 69.25 -39.86 -96.35
C LEU A 239 69.06 -38.60 -95.48
N GLY A 240 69.61 -37.47 -95.90
CA GLY A 240 69.48 -36.19 -95.20
C GLY A 240 68.03 -35.69 -95.11
N TYR A 241 67.21 -35.90 -96.15
CA TYR A 241 65.78 -35.58 -96.10
C TYR A 241 65.04 -36.44 -95.07
N HIS A 242 65.23 -37.76 -95.09
CA HIS A 242 64.55 -38.65 -94.14
C HIS A 242 64.98 -38.42 -92.68
N MET A 243 66.24 -38.07 -92.44
CA MET A 243 66.73 -37.75 -91.10
C MET A 243 66.06 -36.48 -90.55
N LYS A 244 65.95 -35.42 -91.37
CA LYS A 244 65.23 -34.19 -90.99
C LYS A 244 63.75 -34.42 -90.72
N GLU A 245 63.08 -35.19 -91.58
CA GLU A 245 61.67 -35.54 -91.40
C GLU A 245 61.45 -36.33 -90.09
N THR A 246 62.37 -37.26 -89.78
CA THR A 246 62.32 -38.02 -88.52
C THR A 246 62.53 -37.12 -87.30
N GLU A 247 63.48 -36.17 -87.35
CA GLU A 247 63.71 -35.20 -86.29
C GLU A 247 62.51 -34.26 -86.07
N GLU A 248 61.87 -33.80 -87.15
CA GLU A 248 60.66 -32.97 -87.09
C GLU A 248 59.49 -33.72 -86.49
N LEU A 249 59.25 -34.97 -86.92
CA LEU A 249 58.23 -35.84 -86.34
C LEU A 249 58.51 -36.12 -84.86
N GLN A 250 59.78 -36.31 -84.47
CA GLN A 250 60.14 -36.54 -83.08
C GLN A 250 59.93 -35.29 -82.20
N LYS A 251 60.26 -34.09 -82.71
CA LYS A 251 59.94 -32.83 -82.02
C LYS A 251 58.43 -32.61 -81.88
N LEU A 252 57.65 -32.94 -82.91
CA LEU A 252 56.19 -32.82 -82.87
C LEU A 252 55.60 -33.80 -81.85
N LYS A 253 56.07 -35.06 -81.84
CA LYS A 253 55.67 -36.06 -80.86
C LYS A 253 55.96 -35.59 -79.43
N GLN A 254 57.15 -35.06 -79.17
CA GLN A 254 57.52 -34.56 -77.85
C GLN A 254 56.62 -33.39 -77.41
N LYS A 255 56.33 -32.43 -78.29
CA LYS A 255 55.39 -31.35 -77.99
C LYS A 255 53.98 -31.86 -77.67
N LEU A 256 53.49 -32.82 -78.45
CA LEU A 256 52.18 -33.43 -78.17
C LEU A 256 52.16 -34.18 -76.84
N GLU A 257 53.26 -34.83 -76.44
CA GLU A 257 53.40 -35.47 -75.13
C GLU A 257 53.42 -34.45 -73.99
N GLU A 258 54.14 -33.34 -74.14
CA GLU A 258 54.16 -32.22 -73.19
C GLU A 258 52.78 -31.56 -73.04
N ASP A 259 52.10 -31.27 -74.15
CA ASP A 259 50.75 -30.71 -74.16
C ASP A 259 49.74 -31.66 -73.50
N ASN A 260 49.82 -32.96 -73.79
CA ASN A 260 48.94 -33.96 -73.17
C ASN A 260 49.19 -34.07 -71.67
N ALA A 261 50.45 -34.02 -71.21
CA ALA A 261 50.77 -33.99 -69.79
C ALA A 261 50.24 -32.74 -69.09
N PHE A 262 50.37 -31.57 -69.72
CA PHE A 262 49.84 -30.30 -69.21
C PHE A 262 48.31 -30.33 -69.09
N LEU A 263 47.61 -30.76 -70.15
CA LEU A 263 46.15 -30.87 -70.15
C LEU A 263 45.65 -31.85 -69.09
N LEU A 264 46.40 -32.93 -68.83
CA LEU A 264 46.04 -33.91 -67.81
C LEU A 264 46.17 -33.31 -66.40
N GLN A 265 47.23 -32.54 -66.13
CA GLN A 265 47.38 -31.80 -64.88
C GLN A 265 46.30 -30.72 -64.70
N GLU A 266 45.98 -29.97 -65.75
CA GLU A 266 44.91 -28.97 -65.73
C GLU A 266 43.54 -29.62 -65.45
N LYS A 267 43.28 -30.78 -66.06
CA LYS A 267 42.07 -31.56 -65.78
C LYS A 267 42.00 -32.01 -64.32
N GLU A 268 43.07 -32.58 -63.78
CA GLU A 268 43.10 -33.05 -62.37
C GLU A 268 42.92 -31.91 -61.36
N THR A 269 43.54 -30.76 -61.62
CA THR A 269 43.37 -29.57 -60.76
C THR A 269 41.97 -29.00 -60.86
N ASN A 270 41.37 -28.97 -62.05
CA ASN A 270 39.98 -28.56 -62.21
C ASN A 270 39.00 -29.55 -61.56
N ASP A 271 39.23 -30.86 -61.67
CA ASP A 271 38.39 -31.89 -61.06
C ASP A 271 38.41 -31.79 -59.52
N THR A 272 39.59 -31.57 -58.93
CA THR A 272 39.71 -31.36 -57.46
C THR A 272 39.03 -30.07 -57.01
N LEU A 273 39.21 -28.96 -57.74
CA LEU A 273 38.53 -27.68 -57.44
C LEU A 273 37.00 -27.82 -57.52
N VAL A 274 36.48 -28.50 -58.54
CA VAL A 274 35.04 -28.74 -58.69
C VAL A 274 34.52 -29.58 -57.53
N GLN A 275 35.22 -30.63 -57.12
CA GLN A 275 34.85 -31.44 -55.96
C GLN A 275 34.81 -30.63 -54.66
N GLU A 276 35.81 -29.79 -54.40
CA GLU A 276 35.82 -28.90 -53.24
C GLU A 276 34.65 -27.92 -53.24
N LYS A 277 34.34 -27.33 -54.40
CA LYS A 277 33.19 -26.41 -54.53
C LYS A 277 31.87 -27.11 -54.31
N ILE A 278 31.70 -28.33 -54.81
CA ILE A 278 30.51 -29.15 -54.55
C ILE A 278 30.39 -29.45 -53.05
N GLN A 279 31.48 -29.80 -52.38
CA GLN A 279 31.47 -30.05 -50.93
C GLN A 279 31.10 -28.78 -50.13
N GLN A 280 31.69 -27.63 -50.48
CA GLN A 280 31.35 -26.34 -49.86
C GLN A 280 29.86 -25.99 -50.03
N ILE A 281 29.33 -26.12 -51.25
CA ILE A 281 27.91 -25.86 -51.52
C ILE A 281 27.00 -26.85 -50.76
N SER A 282 27.40 -28.11 -50.68
CA SER A 282 26.65 -29.13 -49.93
C SER A 282 26.59 -28.80 -48.43
N GLN A 283 27.73 -28.42 -47.83
CA GLN A 283 27.80 -27.99 -46.42
C GLN A 283 26.93 -26.76 -46.16
N GLN A 284 27.06 -25.73 -47.01
CA GLN A 284 26.23 -24.51 -46.91
C GLN A 284 24.74 -24.83 -47.02
N LYS A 285 24.35 -25.76 -47.91
CA LYS A 285 22.96 -26.18 -48.07
C LYS A 285 22.41 -26.85 -46.80
N VAL A 286 23.21 -27.67 -46.13
CA VAL A 286 22.82 -28.29 -44.84
C VAL A 286 22.65 -27.22 -43.77
N GLU A 287 23.60 -26.30 -43.64
CA GLU A 287 23.53 -25.20 -42.66
C GLU A 287 22.31 -24.30 -42.89
N ILE A 288 22.03 -23.93 -44.15
CA ILE A 288 20.83 -23.17 -44.51
C ILE A 288 19.57 -23.94 -44.11
N GLN A 289 19.52 -25.25 -44.35
CA GLN A 289 18.36 -26.07 -43.99
C GLN A 289 18.16 -26.15 -42.47
N GLU A 290 19.24 -26.26 -41.70
CA GLU A 290 19.20 -26.26 -40.22
C GLU A 290 18.70 -24.91 -39.68
N LEU A 291 19.21 -23.80 -40.22
CA LEU A 291 18.77 -22.46 -39.86
C LEU A 291 17.31 -22.23 -40.21
N GLN A 292 16.85 -22.66 -41.39
CA GLN A 292 15.45 -22.59 -41.81
C GLN A 292 14.54 -23.40 -40.86
N ASN A 293 14.95 -24.60 -40.48
CA ASN A 293 14.20 -25.42 -39.51
C ASN A 293 14.13 -24.73 -38.14
N ARG A 294 15.22 -24.10 -37.69
CA ARG A 294 15.24 -23.38 -36.42
C ARG A 294 14.36 -22.13 -36.44
N VAL A 295 14.37 -21.37 -37.54
CA VAL A 295 13.46 -20.23 -37.74
C VAL A 295 12.01 -20.71 -37.69
N LYS A 296 11.67 -21.77 -38.42
CA LYS A 296 10.31 -22.34 -38.42
C LYS A 296 9.86 -22.77 -37.01
N ASN A 297 10.74 -23.40 -36.24
CA ASN A 297 10.43 -23.82 -34.86
C ASN A 297 10.23 -22.62 -33.92
N LEU A 298 11.00 -21.55 -34.09
CA LEU A 298 10.82 -20.32 -33.32
C LEU A 298 9.52 -19.60 -33.71
N GLU A 299 9.19 -19.55 -35.00
CA GLU A 299 7.93 -19.00 -35.49
C GLU A 299 6.72 -19.76 -34.94
N THR A 300 6.76 -21.10 -34.90
CA THR A 300 5.65 -21.88 -34.33
C THR A 300 5.52 -21.65 -32.83
N ALA A 301 6.63 -21.57 -32.08
CA ALA A 301 6.62 -21.27 -30.65
C ALA A 301 6.06 -19.86 -30.35
N ILE A 302 6.49 -18.84 -31.10
CA ILE A 302 5.99 -17.47 -30.95
C ILE A 302 4.49 -17.41 -31.29
N ASN A 303 4.06 -18.07 -32.37
CA ASN A 303 2.65 -18.12 -32.73
C ASN A 303 1.80 -18.82 -31.68
N HIS A 304 2.31 -19.86 -31.03
CA HIS A 304 1.64 -20.54 -29.94
C HIS A 304 1.49 -19.62 -28.73
N MET A 305 2.59 -19.02 -28.24
CA MET A 305 2.55 -18.07 -27.13
C MET A 305 1.63 -16.88 -27.41
N ALA A 306 1.66 -16.33 -28.63
CA ALA A 306 0.78 -15.23 -29.02
C ALA A 306 -0.71 -15.61 -29.00
N ARG A 307 -1.06 -16.88 -29.29
CA ARG A 307 -2.44 -17.37 -29.17
C ARG A 307 -2.84 -17.54 -27.71
N GLU A 308 -1.96 -18.10 -26.88
CA GLU A 308 -2.20 -18.26 -25.45
C GLU A 308 -2.42 -16.93 -24.75
N PHE A 309 -1.57 -15.93 -24.99
CA PHE A 309 -1.76 -14.57 -24.46
C PHE A 309 -3.09 -13.96 -24.91
N LYS A 310 -3.48 -14.12 -26.19
CA LYS A 310 -4.78 -13.65 -26.67
C LYS A 310 -5.95 -14.32 -25.95
N THR A 311 -5.85 -15.62 -25.66
CA THR A 311 -6.89 -16.34 -24.90
C THR A 311 -6.93 -15.90 -23.44
N GLU A 312 -5.77 -15.74 -22.80
CA GLU A 312 -5.66 -15.31 -21.41
C GLU A 312 -6.21 -13.89 -21.21
N ILE A 313 -5.91 -12.97 -22.13
CA ILE A 313 -6.48 -11.62 -22.13
C ILE A 313 -8.00 -11.68 -22.20
N LYS A 314 -8.57 -12.50 -23.11
CA LYS A 314 -10.04 -12.64 -23.23
C LYS A 314 -10.68 -13.20 -21.96
N VAL A 315 -10.09 -14.23 -21.37
CA VAL A 315 -10.59 -14.84 -20.13
C VAL A 315 -10.52 -13.84 -18.98
N THR A 316 -9.41 -13.10 -18.86
CA THR A 316 -9.23 -12.07 -17.83
C THR A 316 -10.24 -10.94 -17.98
N GLN A 317 -10.47 -10.46 -19.22
CA GLN A 317 -11.48 -9.45 -19.51
C GLN A 317 -12.89 -9.93 -19.15
N GLN A 318 -13.25 -11.17 -19.52
CA GLN A 318 -14.55 -11.75 -19.17
C GLN A 318 -14.73 -11.89 -17.66
N LYS A 319 -13.68 -12.32 -16.94
CA LYS A 319 -13.71 -12.42 -15.48
C LYS A 319 -13.91 -11.06 -14.81
N ALA A 320 -13.18 -10.04 -15.26
CA ALA A 320 -13.34 -8.67 -14.75
C ALA A 320 -14.76 -8.13 -15.02
N LEU A 321 -15.32 -8.41 -16.20
CA LEU A 321 -16.70 -8.01 -16.53
C LEU A 321 -17.73 -8.69 -15.63
N MET A 322 -17.61 -9.99 -15.40
CA MET A 322 -18.50 -10.72 -14.48
C MET A 322 -18.40 -10.22 -13.03
N GLN A 323 -17.19 -9.93 -12.55
CA GLN A 323 -16.98 -9.38 -11.21
C GLN A 323 -17.58 -7.98 -11.07
N ASN A 324 -17.41 -7.12 -12.08
CA ASN A 324 -18.03 -5.79 -12.06
C ASN A 324 -19.56 -5.87 -12.07
N GLN A 325 -20.14 -6.77 -12.86
CA GLN A 325 -21.59 -7.01 -12.87
C GLN A 325 -22.10 -7.53 -11.51
N ALA A 326 -21.38 -8.48 -10.90
CA ALA A 326 -21.73 -8.98 -9.58
C ALA A 326 -21.66 -7.87 -8.52
N GLY A 327 -20.58 -7.07 -8.53
CA GLY A 327 -20.43 -5.92 -7.65
C GLY A 327 -21.54 -4.87 -7.84
N GLN A 328 -21.96 -4.62 -9.09
CA GLN A 328 -23.05 -3.69 -9.38
C GLN A 328 -24.39 -4.16 -8.79
N VAL A 329 -24.71 -5.45 -8.89
CA VAL A 329 -25.92 -6.03 -8.29
C VAL A 329 -25.89 -5.93 -6.77
N GLU A 330 -24.73 -6.14 -6.13
CA GLU A 330 -24.59 -5.97 -4.69
C GLU A 330 -24.76 -4.50 -4.27
N LEU A 331 -24.20 -3.57 -5.04
CA LEU A 331 -24.34 -2.13 -4.82
C LEU A 331 -25.81 -1.70 -4.88
N GLU A 332 -26.55 -2.18 -5.88
CA GLU A 332 -27.99 -1.93 -6.03
C GLU A 332 -28.79 -2.47 -4.84
N LYS A 333 -28.48 -3.69 -4.37
CA LYS A 333 -29.13 -4.28 -3.18
C LYS A 333 -28.85 -3.46 -1.91
N LEU A 334 -27.61 -3.04 -1.71
CA LEU A 334 -27.22 -2.22 -0.55
C LEU A 334 -27.90 -0.85 -0.59
N GLN A 335 -27.99 -0.24 -1.79
CA GLN A 335 -28.68 1.03 -1.98
C GLN A 335 -30.18 0.92 -1.65
N GLN A 336 -30.85 -0.16 -2.07
CA GLN A 336 -32.25 -0.41 -1.71
C GLN A 336 -32.43 -0.62 -0.19
N LEU A 337 -31.52 -1.34 0.45
CA LEU A 337 -31.56 -1.55 1.90
C LEU A 337 -31.40 -0.23 2.65
N LEU A 338 -30.46 0.61 2.21
CA LEU A 338 -30.26 1.95 2.78
C LEU A 338 -31.53 2.80 2.65
N GLU A 339 -32.17 2.82 1.47
CA GLU A 339 -33.41 3.57 1.25
C GLU A 339 -34.55 3.07 2.17
N MET A 340 -34.67 1.77 2.36
CA MET A 340 -35.63 1.17 3.30
C MET A 340 -35.35 1.60 4.74
N LYS A 341 -34.08 1.61 5.16
CA LYS A 341 -33.67 2.04 6.50
C LYS A 341 -33.88 3.53 6.71
N ASP A 342 -33.66 4.37 5.71
CA ASP A 342 -33.96 5.79 5.77
C ASP A 342 -35.47 6.05 5.91
N LYS A 343 -36.31 5.27 5.21
CA LYS A 343 -37.77 5.33 5.38
C LYS A 343 -38.19 4.94 6.80
N GLU A 344 -37.63 3.87 7.37
CA GLU A 344 -37.88 3.45 8.75
C GLU A 344 -37.41 4.52 9.75
N MET A 345 -36.20 5.04 9.57
CA MET A 345 -35.64 6.12 10.38
C MET A 345 -36.53 7.36 10.35
N ASN A 346 -37.03 7.75 9.19
CA ASN A 346 -37.95 8.87 9.05
C ASN A 346 -39.29 8.62 9.74
N ARG A 347 -39.81 7.39 9.73
CA ARG A 347 -41.01 7.02 10.52
C ARG A 347 -40.74 7.15 12.02
N ILE A 348 -39.61 6.65 12.50
CA ILE A 348 -39.21 6.75 13.92
C ILE A 348 -39.06 8.23 14.32
N LYS A 349 -38.40 9.05 13.50
CA LYS A 349 -38.26 10.49 13.74
C LYS A 349 -39.63 11.19 13.84
N LYS A 350 -40.59 10.85 12.97
CA LYS A 350 -41.96 11.38 13.03
C LYS A 350 -42.67 10.95 14.31
N LEU A 351 -42.60 9.67 14.67
CA LEU A 351 -43.20 9.17 15.91
C LEU A 351 -42.59 9.83 17.15
N ALA A 352 -41.27 9.96 17.19
CA ALA A 352 -40.57 10.64 18.28
C ALA A 352 -40.99 12.11 18.39
N ARG A 353 -41.14 12.82 17.26
CA ARG A 353 -41.66 14.19 17.24
C ARG A 353 -43.09 14.24 17.77
N ASN A 354 -44.00 13.37 17.32
CA ASN A 354 -45.37 13.33 17.82
C ASN A 354 -45.43 13.08 19.34
N ILE A 355 -44.64 12.15 19.87
CA ILE A 355 -44.57 11.89 21.31
C ILE A 355 -44.07 13.13 22.08
N LEU A 356 -43.10 13.86 21.52
CA LEU A 356 -42.62 15.11 22.11
C LEU A 356 -43.68 16.21 22.05
N ASP A 357 -44.41 16.32 20.96
CA ASP A 357 -45.50 17.30 20.79
C ASP A 357 -46.64 17.00 21.77
N GLU A 358 -47.10 15.75 21.86
CA GLU A 358 -48.09 15.29 22.85
C GLU A 358 -47.62 15.57 24.28
N ARG A 359 -46.37 15.25 24.60
CA ARG A 359 -45.79 15.57 25.92
C ARG A 359 -45.80 17.08 26.18
N THR A 360 -45.45 17.88 25.17
CA THR A 360 -45.44 19.34 25.27
C THR A 360 -46.86 19.89 25.49
N GLU A 361 -47.87 19.32 24.85
CA GLU A 361 -49.28 19.67 25.08
C GLU A 361 -49.73 19.34 26.50
N VAL A 362 -49.37 18.16 27.00
CA VAL A 362 -49.67 17.78 28.39
C VAL A 362 -48.95 18.69 29.38
N GLU A 363 -47.68 19.04 29.12
CA GLU A 363 -46.92 19.99 29.94
C GLU A 363 -47.59 21.37 29.97
N LYS A 364 -48.03 21.89 28.82
CA LYS A 364 -48.79 23.15 28.73
C LYS A 364 -50.09 23.08 29.53
N PHE A 365 -50.86 22.01 29.37
CA PHE A 365 -52.11 21.82 30.11
C PHE A 365 -51.89 21.84 31.63
N PHE A 366 -50.85 21.16 32.14
CA PHE A 366 -50.56 21.19 33.58
C PHE A 366 -50.11 22.57 34.06
N LEU A 367 -49.34 23.31 33.27
CA LEU A 367 -48.95 24.68 33.62
C LEU A 367 -50.15 25.62 33.65
N GLU A 368 -51.06 25.51 32.68
CA GLU A 368 -52.31 26.28 32.64
C GLU A 368 -53.23 25.93 33.81
N ALA A 369 -53.40 24.65 34.12
CA ALA A 369 -54.19 24.21 35.28
C ALA A 369 -53.58 24.70 36.60
N LEU A 370 -52.25 24.67 36.74
CA LEU A 370 -51.56 25.23 37.91
C LEU A 370 -51.76 26.74 38.03
N GLU A 371 -51.71 27.46 36.92
CA GLU A 371 -51.95 28.90 36.89
C GLU A 371 -53.39 29.24 37.27
N GLN A 372 -54.37 28.50 36.73
CA GLN A 372 -55.77 28.65 37.11
C GLN A 372 -55.98 28.43 38.61
N VAL A 373 -55.41 27.36 39.18
CA VAL A 373 -55.52 27.09 40.62
C VAL A 373 -54.88 28.21 41.45
N LYS A 374 -53.72 28.74 41.05
CA LYS A 374 -53.10 29.88 41.74
C LYS A 374 -53.98 31.12 41.72
N GLN A 375 -54.60 31.44 40.58
CA GLN A 375 -55.52 32.56 40.46
C GLN A 375 -56.75 32.37 41.35
N GLU A 376 -57.27 31.15 41.42
CA GLU A 376 -58.42 30.81 42.26
C GLU A 376 -58.07 30.84 43.75
N ILE A 377 -56.85 30.43 44.15
CA ILE A 377 -56.34 30.61 45.52
C ILE A 377 -56.32 32.10 45.89
N VAL A 378 -55.79 32.97 45.03
CA VAL A 378 -55.73 34.41 45.28
C VAL A 378 -57.15 34.99 45.41
N THR A 379 -58.07 34.60 44.53
CA THR A 379 -59.46 35.06 44.52
C THR A 379 -60.22 34.56 45.75
N SER A 380 -60.07 33.28 46.09
CA SER A 380 -60.64 32.64 47.28
C SER A 380 -60.15 33.32 48.56
N ARG A 381 -58.84 33.53 48.71
CA ARG A 381 -58.25 34.22 49.87
C ARG A 381 -58.79 35.65 50.00
N LYS A 382 -58.91 36.38 48.89
CA LYS A 382 -59.48 37.74 48.86
C LYS A 382 -60.96 37.74 49.26
N CYS A 383 -61.76 36.83 48.69
CA CYS A 383 -63.18 36.68 49.00
C CYS A 383 -63.39 36.30 50.47
N TYR A 384 -62.64 35.32 50.99
CA TYR A 384 -62.69 34.90 52.39
C TYR A 384 -62.38 36.07 53.33
N LYS A 385 -61.35 36.87 53.02
CA LYS A 385 -61.03 38.08 53.79
C LYS A 385 -62.20 39.08 53.82
N GLN A 386 -62.83 39.34 52.67
CA GLN A 386 -63.99 40.24 52.58
C GLN A 386 -65.22 39.70 53.32
N VAL A 387 -65.55 38.41 53.15
CA VAL A 387 -66.68 37.76 53.82
C VAL A 387 -66.48 37.70 55.33
N ALA A 388 -65.28 37.35 55.80
CA ALA A 388 -64.94 37.37 57.22
C ALA A 388 -65.02 38.79 57.79
N GLN A 389 -64.62 39.81 57.02
CA GLN A 389 -64.73 41.21 57.42
C GLN A 389 -66.19 41.65 57.52
N ALA A 390 -67.01 41.33 56.52
CA ALA A 390 -68.44 41.63 56.52
C ALA A 390 -69.19 40.88 57.64
N ALA A 391 -68.85 39.62 57.90
CA ALA A 391 -69.43 38.83 59.00
C ALA A 391 -69.06 39.41 60.37
N TYR A 392 -67.80 39.82 60.56
CA TYR A 392 -67.35 40.49 61.78
C TYR A 392 -68.05 41.83 61.99
N GLN A 393 -68.14 42.67 60.94
CA GLN A 393 -68.86 43.94 60.98
C GLN A 393 -70.36 43.74 61.27
N ARG A 394 -71.00 42.74 60.64
CA ARG A 394 -72.41 42.41 60.89
C ARG A 394 -72.65 42.01 62.34
N LYS A 395 -71.80 41.14 62.91
CA LYS A 395 -71.87 40.78 64.34
C LYS A 395 -71.61 41.97 65.25
N MET A 396 -70.67 42.84 64.90
CA MET A 396 -70.39 44.07 65.64
C MET A 396 -71.60 45.03 65.64
N MET A 397 -72.28 45.19 64.51
CA MET A 397 -73.51 46.01 64.40
C MET A 397 -74.71 45.37 65.13
N ALA A 398 -74.85 44.04 65.08
CA ALA A 398 -75.89 43.31 65.81
C ALA A 398 -75.71 43.42 67.33
N ALA A 399 -74.46 43.34 67.80
CA ALA A 399 -74.11 43.56 69.21
C ALA A 399 -74.34 45.01 69.65
N PHE A 400 -74.01 45.99 68.80
CA PHE A 400 -74.32 47.40 69.05
C PHE A 400 -75.84 47.66 69.17
N SER A 401 -76.65 46.91 68.43
CA SER A 401 -78.12 46.97 68.49
C SER A 401 -78.72 46.17 69.66
N GLY A 402 -77.90 45.60 70.54
CA GLY A 402 -78.32 44.87 71.74
C GLY A 402 -78.88 43.46 71.51
N LYS A 403 -78.70 42.90 70.31
CA LYS A 403 -79.25 41.57 69.95
C LYS A 403 -78.30 40.40 70.23
N GLU A 404 -76.99 40.64 70.30
CA GLU A 404 -75.94 39.63 70.52
C GLU A 404 -74.76 40.23 71.33
N ASP A 405 -73.83 39.40 71.79
CA ASP A 405 -72.59 39.84 72.44
C ASP A 405 -71.54 40.36 71.44
N TYR A 406 -70.70 41.29 71.88
CA TYR A 406 -69.62 41.84 71.03
C TYR A 406 -68.62 40.76 70.60
N PRO A 407 -68.31 40.62 69.30
CA PRO A 407 -67.35 39.62 68.82
C PRO A 407 -65.92 39.95 69.26
N LYS A 408 -65.12 38.90 69.56
CA LYS A 408 -63.68 39.03 69.87
C LYS A 408 -62.96 39.78 68.76
N ILE A 409 -62.08 40.73 69.11
CA ILE A 409 -61.32 41.55 68.15
C ILE A 409 -60.60 40.64 67.16
N ARG A 410 -60.91 40.82 65.87
CA ARG A 410 -60.32 40.07 64.76
C ARG A 410 -59.58 41.02 63.85
N THR A 411 -58.34 40.68 63.51
CA THR A 411 -57.51 41.51 62.64
C THR A 411 -57.57 41.03 61.19
N PHE A 412 -57.58 42.00 60.28
CA PHE A 412 -57.61 41.78 58.82
C PHE A 412 -56.33 42.28 58.13
N ASN A 413 -55.38 42.79 58.91
CA ASN A 413 -54.09 43.29 58.42
C ASN A 413 -52.98 42.30 58.77
N ASP A 414 -51.90 42.31 57.99
CA ASP A 414 -50.78 41.36 58.05
C ASP A 414 -49.84 41.63 59.24
N ASN A 415 -50.39 41.77 60.45
CA ASN A 415 -49.61 41.97 61.67
C ASN A 415 -49.30 40.63 62.34
N ILE A 416 -48.00 40.33 62.45
CA ILE A 416 -47.43 39.06 62.91
C ILE A 416 -47.77 38.76 64.39
N HIS A 417 -48.04 39.80 65.20
CA HIS A 417 -48.33 39.66 66.64
C HIS A 417 -49.81 39.46 66.98
N SER A 418 -50.67 39.24 65.97
CA SER A 418 -52.10 39.07 66.21
C SER A 418 -52.48 37.61 66.49
N THR A 419 -53.06 37.35 67.66
CA THR A 419 -53.50 36.01 68.08
C THR A 419 -54.81 35.54 67.41
N ASN A 420 -55.59 36.46 66.82
CA ASN A 420 -56.87 36.16 66.15
C ASN A 420 -56.95 36.95 64.82
N SER A 421 -56.29 36.42 63.80
CA SER A 421 -56.18 37.03 62.46
C SER A 421 -56.77 36.11 61.41
N VAL A 422 -57.44 36.70 60.41
CA VAL A 422 -57.91 35.97 59.21
C VAL A 422 -56.76 35.25 58.49
N GLN A 423 -55.54 35.78 58.57
CA GLN A 423 -54.38 35.17 57.94
C GLN A 423 -53.97 33.85 58.62
N MET A 424 -54.17 33.74 59.92
CA MET A 424 -53.93 32.48 60.64
C MET A 424 -54.91 31.39 60.19
N ASP A 425 -56.18 31.75 59.93
CA ASP A 425 -57.17 30.82 59.38
C ASP A 425 -56.80 30.33 57.98
N LEU A 426 -56.26 31.21 57.12
CA LEU A 426 -55.80 30.83 55.77
C LEU A 426 -54.57 29.89 55.81
N LEU A 427 -53.63 30.14 56.73
CA LEU A 427 -52.47 29.27 56.96
C LEU A 427 -52.87 27.94 57.62
N GLU A 428 -53.90 27.93 58.46
CA GLU A 428 -54.47 26.72 59.04
C GLU A 428 -55.24 25.89 57.99
N ALA A 429 -55.91 26.55 57.04
CA ALA A 429 -56.53 25.89 55.89
C ALA A 429 -55.50 25.22 54.96
N GLU A 430 -54.32 25.82 54.78
CA GLU A 430 -53.20 25.22 54.04
C GLU A 430 -52.60 24.00 54.79
N LYS A 431 -52.65 24.01 56.13
CA LYS A 431 -52.20 22.91 57.01
C LYS A 431 -53.27 21.86 57.29
N TRP A 432 -54.48 22.03 56.75
CA TRP A 432 -55.59 21.13 57.01
C TRP A 432 -55.31 19.76 56.37
N THR A 433 -54.93 18.80 57.21
CA THR A 433 -54.57 17.42 56.80
C THR A 433 -55.61 16.39 57.24
N ASN A 434 -56.73 16.83 57.84
CA ASN A 434 -57.75 15.93 58.37
C ASN A 434 -58.68 15.41 57.26
N ILE A 435 -58.07 14.59 56.40
CA ILE A 435 -58.74 13.82 55.37
C ILE A 435 -58.90 12.41 55.94
N GLN A 436 -60.13 12.03 56.28
CA GLN A 436 -60.43 10.68 56.70
C GLN A 436 -59.99 9.69 55.61
N LYS A 437 -59.47 8.54 56.02
CA LYS A 437 -58.78 7.50 55.23
C LYS A 437 -59.73 6.79 54.24
N GLY A 438 -60.38 7.54 53.34
CA GLY A 438 -61.32 7.09 52.31
C GLY A 438 -60.99 7.70 50.95
N LYS A 439 -61.67 7.25 49.89
CA LYS A 439 -61.55 7.84 48.54
C LYS A 439 -61.98 9.30 48.58
N VAL A 440 -61.02 10.21 48.59
CA VAL A 440 -61.25 11.66 48.48
C VAL A 440 -61.53 11.98 47.04
N ASP A 441 -62.64 12.66 46.76
CA ASP A 441 -62.90 13.18 45.43
C ASP A 441 -62.22 14.55 45.24
N ILE A 442 -61.81 14.88 44.01
CA ILE A 442 -61.13 16.15 43.69
C ILE A 442 -62.00 17.35 44.07
N SER A 443 -63.33 17.17 44.04
CA SER A 443 -64.34 18.15 44.45
C SER A 443 -64.23 18.58 45.92
N GLU A 444 -63.69 17.72 46.79
CA GLU A 444 -63.63 17.92 48.25
C GLU A 444 -62.35 18.60 48.72
N LEU A 445 -61.39 18.84 47.82
CA LEU A 445 -60.10 19.46 48.13
C LEU A 445 -60.18 21.00 48.12
N THR A 446 -59.46 21.63 49.05
CA THR A 446 -59.21 23.09 49.00
C THR A 446 -58.34 23.43 47.80
N TRP A 447 -58.38 24.69 47.33
CA TRP A 447 -57.59 25.10 46.18
C TRP A 447 -56.07 24.96 46.43
N GLU A 448 -55.60 25.19 47.65
CA GLU A 448 -54.21 24.96 48.09
C GLU A 448 -53.81 23.47 48.01
N GLN A 449 -54.72 22.56 48.34
CA GLN A 449 -54.49 21.11 48.20
C GLN A 449 -54.48 20.69 46.73
N LYS A 450 -55.38 21.23 45.90
CA LYS A 450 -55.40 21.01 44.45
C LYS A 450 -54.08 21.45 43.80
N GLU A 451 -53.51 22.58 44.22
CA GLU A 451 -52.21 23.05 43.74
C GLU A 451 -51.09 22.06 44.10
N SER A 452 -51.06 21.59 45.34
CA SER A 452 -50.06 20.62 45.80
C SER A 452 -50.14 19.29 45.03
N VAL A 453 -51.36 18.80 44.74
CA VAL A 453 -51.58 17.61 43.94
C VAL A 453 -51.14 17.82 42.48
N LEU A 454 -51.48 18.94 41.86
CA LEU A 454 -51.06 19.25 40.48
C LEU A 454 -49.54 19.41 40.36
N ARG A 455 -48.88 20.06 41.33
CA ARG A 455 -47.41 20.16 41.37
C ARG A 455 -46.77 18.78 41.50
N LEU A 456 -47.32 17.92 42.35
CA LEU A 456 -46.84 16.54 42.52
C LEU A 456 -47.05 15.70 41.25
N LEU A 457 -48.21 15.84 40.58
CA LEU A 457 -48.49 15.15 39.32
C LEU A 457 -47.56 15.62 38.20
N PHE A 458 -47.34 16.92 38.06
CA PHE A 458 -46.41 17.49 37.10
C PHE A 458 -44.96 17.03 37.37
N ALA A 459 -44.52 17.00 38.63
CA ALA A 459 -43.22 16.47 39.01
C ALA A 459 -43.09 14.96 38.68
N LYS A 460 -44.14 14.18 38.96
CA LYS A 460 -44.19 12.74 38.67
C LYS A 460 -44.18 12.45 37.16
N MET A 461 -44.84 13.29 36.36
CA MET A 461 -44.84 13.21 34.90
C MET A 461 -43.46 13.56 34.32
N ASN A 462 -42.78 14.56 34.87
CA ASN A 462 -41.43 14.96 34.47
C ASN A 462 -40.33 14.03 34.99
N GLY A 463 -40.69 12.86 35.53
CA GLY A 463 -39.74 11.83 35.94
C GLY A 463 -39.05 12.10 37.28
N LEU A 464 -39.49 13.08 38.07
CA LEU A 464 -39.05 13.25 39.45
C LEU A 464 -39.76 12.23 40.34
N LYS A 465 -39.31 10.97 40.27
CA LYS A 465 -39.58 9.97 41.31
C LYS A 465 -38.35 9.85 42.19
N GLN A 466 -38.56 9.78 43.50
CA GLN A 466 -37.62 9.17 44.44
C GLN A 466 -37.11 7.86 43.83
N ARG A 467 -35.78 7.78 43.70
CA ARG A 467 -35.03 6.65 43.18
C ARG A 467 -35.35 5.40 44.01
N GLN A 468 -36.33 4.61 43.57
CA GLN A 468 -36.45 3.23 44.02
C GLN A 468 -35.40 2.41 43.28
N TYR A 469 -34.57 1.72 44.07
CA TYR A 469 -33.57 0.78 43.61
C TYR A 469 -34.20 -0.33 42.75
N GLY A 470 -33.48 -0.70 41.68
CA GLY A 470 -33.58 -2.02 41.09
C GLY A 470 -34.44 -2.18 39.84
N ARG A 471 -34.01 -1.60 38.70
CA ARG A 471 -33.98 -2.33 37.42
C ARG A 471 -33.10 -1.61 36.40
N ALA A 472 -31.89 -2.12 36.21
CA ALA A 472 -31.06 -1.75 35.07
C ALA A 472 -31.74 -2.23 33.80
N LEU A 473 -32.12 -1.30 32.92
CA LEU A 473 -32.43 -1.58 31.53
C LEU A 473 -31.11 -1.50 30.76
N VAL A 474 -30.59 -2.66 30.40
CA VAL A 474 -29.43 -2.82 29.52
C VAL A 474 -29.84 -2.43 28.09
N PRO A 475 -29.04 -1.65 27.34
CA PRO A 475 -29.28 -1.43 25.92
C PRO A 475 -29.10 -2.73 25.14
N ILE A 476 -30.10 -3.11 24.34
CA ILE A 476 -29.98 -4.18 23.36
C ILE A 476 -29.06 -3.68 22.24
N THR A 477 -27.81 -4.14 22.25
CA THR A 477 -26.96 -4.11 21.05
C THR A 477 -27.42 -5.21 20.09
N PRO A 478 -27.43 -4.96 18.76
CA PRO A 478 -27.79 -5.99 17.80
C PRO A 478 -26.75 -7.12 17.82
N ALA A 479 -27.28 -8.34 17.84
CA ALA A 479 -26.54 -9.58 17.89
C ALA A 479 -25.50 -9.70 16.76
N ASN A 480 -24.32 -10.20 17.15
CA ASN A 480 -23.35 -10.81 16.25
C ASN A 480 -24.03 -11.87 15.38
N PHE A 481 -24.13 -11.61 14.08
CA PHE A 481 -24.38 -12.63 13.09
C PHE A 481 -23.15 -13.53 12.99
N LYS A 482 -23.21 -14.69 13.64
CA LYS A 482 -22.35 -15.83 13.35
C LYS A 482 -22.90 -16.52 12.11
N PHE A 483 -22.11 -16.57 11.05
CA PHE A 483 -22.32 -17.51 9.96
C PHE A 483 -22.04 -18.92 10.49
N GLU A 484 -22.97 -19.85 10.29
CA GLU A 484 -22.74 -21.27 10.49
C GLU A 484 -21.73 -21.77 9.45
N GLU A 485 -20.60 -22.28 9.94
CA GLU A 485 -19.71 -23.17 9.19
C GLU A 485 -20.38 -24.52 9.00
N ALA A 486 -20.66 -24.87 7.75
CA ALA A 486 -20.97 -26.22 7.36
C ALA A 486 -19.68 -27.06 7.28
N LYS A 487 -19.66 -28.10 8.12
CA LYS A 487 -19.05 -29.44 7.90
C LYS A 487 -17.53 -29.53 7.64
N LYS A 488 -16.82 -29.98 8.69
CA LYS A 488 -15.68 -30.89 8.53
C LYS A 488 -16.13 -32.34 8.70
N THR A 489 -16.12 -33.09 7.61
CA THR A 489 -15.78 -34.53 7.62
C THR A 489 -15.02 -34.81 6.33
N GLY A 490 -13.74 -35.15 6.47
CA GLY A 490 -12.91 -35.68 5.41
C GLY A 490 -11.52 -35.95 5.97
N PRO A 491 -11.07 -37.21 6.04
CA PRO A 491 -9.65 -37.52 6.12
C PRO A 491 -9.06 -37.57 4.71
N ASP A 492 -7.76 -37.31 4.66
CA ASP A 492 -6.75 -37.79 3.71
C ASP A 492 -7.08 -37.76 2.21
N ASP A 493 -6.42 -36.87 1.47
CA ASP A 493 -5.44 -37.32 0.48
C ASP A 493 -4.60 -36.14 -0.05
N THR A 494 -3.30 -36.36 0.09
CA THR A 494 -2.15 -35.80 -0.61
C THR A 494 -2.43 -35.08 -1.94
N ILE A 495 -1.90 -33.86 -2.11
CA ILE A 495 -1.23 -33.33 -3.34
C ILE A 495 -0.63 -31.94 -3.00
N PRO A 496 0.52 -31.57 -3.60
CA PRO A 496 1.54 -30.75 -2.95
C PRO A 496 1.47 -29.25 -3.28
N VAL A 497 2.10 -28.49 -2.40
CA VAL A 497 2.42 -27.06 -2.51
C VAL A 497 3.39 -26.85 -3.67
N TYR A 498 2.94 -26.21 -4.76
CA TYR A 498 3.85 -25.53 -5.68
C TYR A 498 4.12 -24.13 -5.15
N ALA A 499 5.34 -23.96 -4.65
CA ALA A 499 5.96 -22.67 -4.40
C ALA A 499 6.13 -21.91 -5.72
N PHE A 500 5.96 -20.60 -5.63
CA PHE A 500 6.32 -19.64 -6.67
C PHE A 500 7.81 -19.78 -7.03
N ILE A 501 8.08 -20.14 -8.29
CA ILE A 501 9.41 -20.06 -8.89
C ILE A 501 9.51 -18.73 -9.64
N THR A 502 10.26 -17.80 -9.07
CA THR A 502 10.87 -16.69 -9.79
C THR A 502 11.89 -17.29 -10.76
N GLN A 503 11.59 -17.31 -12.06
CA GLN A 503 12.56 -17.72 -13.06
C GLN A 503 13.66 -16.66 -13.18
N GLN A 504 14.81 -16.99 -12.58
CA GLN A 504 16.10 -16.50 -13.02
C GLN A 504 16.38 -17.05 -14.43
N ALA A 505 16.88 -16.17 -15.30
CA ALA A 505 17.39 -16.53 -16.61
C ALA A 505 18.58 -17.51 -16.49
N PRO A 506 18.69 -18.54 -17.35
CA PRO A 506 19.86 -19.42 -17.33
C PRO A 506 21.08 -18.68 -17.86
N LEU A 507 22.06 -18.48 -16.98
CA LEU A 507 23.45 -18.30 -17.37
C LEU A 507 23.89 -19.56 -18.11
N SER A 508 24.33 -19.38 -19.36
CA SER A 508 24.96 -20.43 -20.14
C SER A 508 26.34 -20.72 -19.53
N GLU A 509 26.47 -21.84 -18.85
CA GLU A 509 27.77 -22.43 -18.52
C GLU A 509 28.43 -22.91 -19.82
N SER A 510 29.52 -22.25 -20.17
CA SER A 510 30.44 -22.68 -21.21
C SER A 510 31.09 -23.99 -20.80
N PHE A 511 30.70 -25.09 -21.44
CA PHE A 511 31.50 -26.31 -21.44
C PHE A 511 32.86 -26.00 -22.08
N HIS A 512 33.90 -25.94 -21.25
CA HIS A 512 35.29 -26.02 -21.69
C HIS A 512 35.52 -27.38 -22.37
N ARG A 513 35.46 -27.40 -23.69
CA ARG A 513 36.09 -28.45 -24.49
C ARG A 513 37.51 -27.97 -24.78
N SER A 514 38.48 -28.54 -24.09
CA SER A 514 39.90 -28.38 -24.38
C SER A 514 40.17 -28.84 -25.81
N SER A 515 40.53 -27.90 -26.68
CA SER A 515 41.15 -28.18 -27.96
C SER A 515 42.59 -28.62 -27.69
N VAL A 516 42.80 -29.93 -27.58
CA VAL A 516 44.13 -30.54 -27.67
C VAL A 516 44.58 -30.43 -29.13
N LEU A 517 45.64 -29.65 -29.35
CA LEU A 517 46.40 -29.63 -30.60
C LEU A 517 47.03 -31.03 -30.82
N PRO A 518 47.12 -31.54 -32.05
CA PRO A 518 47.90 -32.74 -32.31
C PRO A 518 49.39 -32.46 -32.14
N ASP A 519 50.05 -33.30 -31.33
CA ASP A 519 51.50 -33.33 -31.17
C ASP A 519 52.20 -33.52 -32.52
N ILE A 520 53.08 -32.58 -32.86
CA ILE A 520 54.03 -32.72 -33.96
C ILE A 520 55.17 -33.61 -33.45
N GLN A 521 55.20 -34.87 -33.90
CA GLN A 521 56.36 -35.74 -33.72
C GLN A 521 57.52 -35.23 -34.59
N ILE A 522 58.56 -34.73 -33.95
CA ILE A 522 59.86 -34.46 -34.58
C ILE A 522 60.57 -35.81 -34.73
N ILE A 523 60.67 -36.29 -35.97
CA ILE A 523 61.52 -37.42 -36.34
C ILE A 523 62.95 -36.88 -36.50
N PRO A 524 63.97 -37.39 -35.77
CA PRO A 524 65.36 -37.01 -35.99
C PRO A 524 65.90 -37.65 -37.28
N PRO A 525 66.85 -37.01 -37.97
CA PRO A 525 67.43 -37.56 -39.19
C PRO A 525 68.31 -38.77 -38.85
N HIS A 526 68.06 -39.88 -39.55
CA HIS A 526 68.99 -40.98 -39.65
C HIS A 526 70.23 -40.47 -40.41
N ALA A 527 71.40 -40.63 -39.79
CA ALA A 527 72.67 -40.44 -40.44
C ALA A 527 72.93 -41.65 -41.35
N ASP A 528 73.14 -41.36 -42.63
CA ASP A 528 74.00 -42.11 -43.54
C ASP A 528 75.12 -41.17 -44.02
#